data_AF-G9YFZ8-F1
#
_entry.id   AF-G9YFZ8-F1
#
_cell.length_a   1.000
_cell.length_b   1.000
_cell.length_c   1.000
_cell.angle_alpha   90.00
_cell.angle_beta   90.00
_cell.angle_gamma   90.00
#
_symmetry.space_group_name_H-M   'P 1'
#
loop_
_entity.id
_entity.type
_entity.pdbx_description
1 polymer ?
#
loop_
_entity_poly.entity_id
_entity_poly.type
_entity_poly.pdbx_seq_one_letter_code
_entity_poly.pdbx_strand_id
1 'polypeptide(L)'
;MVISYRSHHKSIYVARFKAMRAMKIAFFVLFITIFSYAMSFNLAMGHEQAVEAYTHNISALAMVAKGADGDVVKIFSLVLNIFAVVTAFFSVFLGFKEACTGIAMNLLSRAVPAEKINREVVARGILVFAVAVSWSAIVLNAPVLKLLSFLGPILGCIGCLIPAYLVYKVASLHQYKGSILNLIVFSGILLVVSPFIAMI
;
A
#
# COMPACT_ATOMS: atom_id res chain seq x y z
N MET A 1 -9.66 -12.75 0.15
CA MET A 1 -11.07 -12.79 -0.31
C MET A 1 -11.39 -14.05 -1.12
N VAL A 2 -10.75 -14.30 -2.29
CA VAL A 2 -11.05 -15.48 -3.13
C VAL A 2 -10.80 -16.81 -2.39
N ILE A 3 -9.72 -16.90 -1.62
CA ILE A 3 -9.37 -18.09 -0.82
C ILE A 3 -10.43 -18.36 0.26
N SER A 4 -10.94 -17.31 0.92
CA SER A 4 -12.00 -17.43 1.94
C SER A 4 -13.34 -17.82 1.32
N TYR A 5 -13.77 -17.22 0.21
CA TYR A 5 -15.01 -17.66 -0.46
C TYR A 5 -14.91 -19.10 -0.97
N ARG A 6 -13.71 -19.56 -1.34
CA ARG A 6 -13.44 -20.96 -1.71
C ARG A 6 -13.49 -21.91 -0.51
N SER A 7 -13.09 -21.50 0.69
CA SER A 7 -13.18 -22.36 1.88
C SER A 7 -14.63 -22.57 2.35
N HIS A 8 -15.53 -21.61 2.08
CA HIS A 8 -16.93 -21.68 2.51
C HIS A 8 -17.92 -22.22 1.45
N HIS A 9 -17.50 -22.43 0.20
CA HIS A 9 -18.38 -22.87 -0.88
C HIS A 9 -17.80 -24.06 -1.66
N LYS A 10 -18.58 -25.16 -1.77
CA LYS A 10 -18.18 -26.36 -2.52
C LYS A 10 -18.07 -26.14 -4.03
N SER A 11 -18.89 -25.26 -4.60
CA SER A 11 -18.87 -24.94 -6.05
C SER A 11 -17.90 -23.80 -6.36
N ILE A 12 -16.94 -24.08 -7.25
CA ILE A 12 -15.91 -23.12 -7.72
C ILE A 12 -16.55 -21.90 -8.41
N TYR A 13 -17.58 -22.13 -9.23
CA TYR A 13 -18.26 -21.08 -9.98
C TYR A 13 -18.96 -20.08 -9.04
N VAL A 14 -19.65 -20.57 -8.02
CA VAL A 14 -20.36 -19.74 -7.04
C VAL A 14 -19.37 -18.95 -6.18
N ALA A 15 -18.28 -19.58 -5.75
CA ALA A 15 -17.22 -18.91 -4.99
C ALA A 15 -16.58 -17.77 -5.79
N ARG A 16 -16.25 -18.01 -7.07
CA ARG A 16 -15.67 -17.01 -7.96
C ARG A 16 -16.62 -15.86 -8.24
N PHE A 17 -17.88 -16.14 -8.54
CA PHE A 17 -18.87 -15.11 -8.82
C PHE A 17 -19.09 -14.18 -7.62
N LYS A 18 -19.27 -14.74 -6.41
CA LYS A 18 -19.43 -13.95 -5.19
C LYS A 18 -18.19 -13.12 -4.87
N ALA A 19 -16.99 -13.70 -4.98
CA ALA A 19 -15.75 -12.98 -4.75
C ALA A 19 -15.55 -11.82 -5.75
N MET A 20 -15.82 -12.05 -7.04
CA MET A 20 -15.74 -11.00 -8.06
C MET A 20 -16.72 -9.87 -7.81
N ARG A 21 -17.96 -10.19 -7.43
CA ARG A 21 -18.98 -9.18 -7.10
C ARG A 21 -18.57 -8.35 -5.88
N ALA A 22 -18.11 -9.01 -4.82
CA ALA A 22 -17.62 -8.32 -3.63
C ALA A 22 -16.44 -7.40 -3.94
N MET A 23 -15.46 -7.87 -4.72
CA MET A 23 -14.34 -7.02 -5.16
C MET A 23 -14.81 -5.82 -5.97
N LYS A 24 -15.72 -6.02 -6.94
CA LYS A 24 -16.23 -4.92 -7.76
C LYS A 24 -16.91 -3.84 -6.93
N ILE A 25 -17.74 -4.23 -5.96
CA ILE A 25 -18.40 -3.28 -5.05
C ILE A 25 -17.36 -2.57 -4.17
N ALA A 26 -16.41 -3.31 -3.59
CA ALA A 26 -15.38 -2.72 -2.75
C ALA A 26 -14.53 -1.70 -3.51
N PHE A 27 -14.08 -2.01 -4.73
CA PHE A 27 -13.33 -1.08 -5.57
C PHE A 27 -14.15 0.14 -5.99
N PHE A 28 -15.45 -0.04 -6.27
CA PHE A 28 -16.33 1.07 -6.62
C PHE A 28 -16.52 2.04 -5.44
N VAL A 29 -16.78 1.52 -4.25
CA VAL A 29 -16.89 2.33 -3.04
C VAL A 29 -15.57 3.02 -2.73
N LEU A 30 -14.45 2.29 -2.78
CA LEU A 30 -13.12 2.85 -2.56
C LEU A 30 -12.82 4.00 -3.53
N PHE A 31 -13.12 3.82 -4.82
CA PHE A 31 -12.93 4.85 -5.83
C PHE A 31 -13.76 6.10 -5.54
N ILE A 32 -15.06 5.95 -5.28
CA ILE A 32 -15.94 7.08 -4.97
C ILE A 32 -15.45 7.81 -3.71
N THR A 33 -15.11 7.09 -2.65
CA THR A 33 -14.67 7.71 -1.39
C THR A 33 -13.37 8.48 -1.57
N ILE A 34 -12.35 7.89 -2.20
CA ILE A 34 -11.06 8.54 -2.43
C ILE A 34 -11.21 9.73 -3.39
N PHE A 35 -11.97 9.55 -4.47
CA PHE A 35 -12.16 10.60 -5.47
C PHE A 35 -12.93 11.79 -4.88
N SER A 36 -14.03 11.55 -4.17
CA SER A 36 -14.78 12.61 -3.50
C SER A 36 -13.95 13.33 -2.43
N TYR A 37 -13.14 12.59 -1.67
CA TYR A 37 -12.20 13.17 -0.71
C TYR A 37 -11.19 14.09 -1.41
N ALA A 38 -10.52 13.59 -2.45
CA ALA A 38 -9.53 14.37 -3.21
C ALA A 38 -10.16 15.61 -3.86
N MET A 39 -11.36 15.48 -4.44
CA MET A 39 -12.09 16.61 -5.02
C MET A 39 -12.42 17.65 -3.95
N SER A 40 -12.98 17.24 -2.81
CA SER A 40 -13.30 18.14 -1.70
C SER A 40 -12.07 18.88 -1.19
N PHE A 41 -10.93 18.20 -1.07
CA PHE A 41 -9.68 18.82 -0.61
C PHE A 41 -9.14 19.83 -1.62
N ASN A 42 -9.17 19.52 -2.92
CA ASN A 42 -8.72 20.45 -3.96
C ASN A 42 -9.58 21.71 -4.03
N LEU A 43 -10.89 21.62 -3.75
CA LEU A 43 -11.76 22.80 -3.74
C LEU A 43 -11.64 23.63 -2.45
N ALA A 44 -11.33 22.99 -1.31
CA ALA A 44 -11.32 23.65 -0.01
C ALA A 44 -9.94 24.23 0.40
N MET A 45 -8.84 23.70 -0.13
CA MET A 45 -7.49 24.02 0.32
C MET A 45 -6.80 25.03 -0.59
N GLY A 46 -6.26 26.11 0.00
CA GLY A 46 -5.48 27.11 -0.74
C GLY A 46 -4.06 26.62 -1.11
N HIS A 47 -3.45 27.26 -2.10
CA HIS A 47 -2.11 26.89 -2.59
C HIS A 47 -1.03 26.95 -1.49
N GLU A 48 -1.01 28.02 -0.68
CA GLU A 48 0.00 28.18 0.38
C GLU A 48 -0.10 27.08 1.45
N GLN A 49 -1.33 26.72 1.85
CA GLN A 49 -1.55 25.61 2.77
C GLN A 49 -1.05 24.29 2.17
N ALA A 50 -1.29 24.05 0.88
CA ALA A 50 -0.84 22.83 0.21
C ALA A 50 0.69 22.72 0.19
N VAL A 51 1.39 23.84 -0.02
CA VAL A 51 2.86 23.90 0.01
C VAL A 51 3.40 23.68 1.42
N GLU A 52 2.75 24.24 2.45
CA GLU A 52 3.12 24.00 3.85
C GLU A 52 2.93 22.51 4.22
N ALA A 53 1.79 21.90 3.86
CA ALA A 53 1.54 20.48 4.08
C ALA A 53 2.59 19.59 3.42
N TYR A 54 2.97 19.91 2.17
CA TYR A 54 3.98 19.18 1.42
C TYR A 54 5.36 19.28 2.09
N THR A 55 5.77 20.49 2.48
CA THR A 55 7.09 20.75 3.07
C THR A 55 7.22 20.09 4.44
N HIS A 56 6.17 20.19 5.27
CA HIS A 56 6.16 19.64 6.62
C HIS A 56 5.63 18.20 6.73
N ASN A 57 5.25 17.56 5.61
CA ASN A 57 4.70 16.21 5.56
C ASN A 57 3.50 16.02 6.51
N ILE A 58 2.62 17.03 6.59
CA ILE A 58 1.45 17.02 7.47
C ILE A 58 0.29 16.35 6.74
N SER A 59 -0.51 15.54 7.45
CA SER A 59 -1.71 14.93 6.85
C SER A 59 -2.73 16.00 6.48
N ALA A 60 -3.45 15.79 5.38
CA ALA A 60 -4.45 16.73 4.89
C ALA A 60 -5.56 17.01 5.93
N LEU A 61 -5.98 15.97 6.67
CA LEU A 61 -6.96 16.11 7.76
C LEU A 61 -6.43 16.95 8.94
N ALA A 62 -5.14 16.81 9.29
CA ALA A 62 -4.53 17.63 10.32
C ALA A 62 -4.41 19.10 9.88
N MET A 63 -4.17 19.36 8.59
CA MET A 63 -4.12 20.72 8.07
C MET A 63 -5.49 21.42 8.10
N VAL A 64 -6.56 20.74 7.66
CA VAL A 64 -7.91 21.30 7.71
C VAL A 64 -8.34 21.57 9.16
N ALA A 65 -7.96 20.71 10.09
CA ALA A 65 -8.26 20.92 11.51
C ALA A 65 -7.52 22.12 12.10
N LYS A 66 -6.29 22.45 11.65
CA LYS A 66 -5.59 23.67 12.10
C LYS A 66 -6.37 24.94 11.74
N GLY A 67 -6.96 24.98 10.55
CA GLY A 67 -7.74 26.12 10.05
C GLY A 67 -9.20 26.18 10.53
N ALA A 68 -9.66 25.19 11.30
CA ALA A 68 -11.03 25.18 11.82
C ALA A 68 -11.14 25.92 13.17
N ASP A 69 -12.13 26.80 13.30
CA ASP A 69 -12.38 27.57 14.54
C ASP A 69 -13.00 26.74 15.68
N GLY A 70 -13.32 25.47 15.46
CA GLY A 70 -13.90 24.59 16.48
C GLY A 70 -12.88 23.70 17.18
N ASP A 71 -12.67 23.89 18.49
CA ASP A 71 -11.82 23.02 19.32
C ASP A 71 -12.25 21.55 19.27
N VAL A 72 -13.55 21.30 19.14
CA VAL A 72 -14.12 19.96 18.97
C VAL A 72 -13.58 19.31 17.69
N VAL A 73 -13.50 20.04 16.57
CA VAL A 73 -13.02 19.51 15.28
C VAL A 73 -11.52 19.15 15.37
N LYS A 74 -10.73 19.96 16.08
CA LYS A 74 -9.31 19.69 16.33
C LYS A 74 -9.11 18.40 17.14
N ILE A 75 -9.87 18.22 18.22
CA ILE A 75 -9.80 17.02 19.06
C ILE A 75 -10.21 15.78 18.27
N PHE A 76 -11.34 15.81 17.57
CA PHE A 76 -11.78 14.68 16.74
C PHE A 76 -10.78 14.36 15.63
N SER A 77 -10.21 15.36 14.96
CA SER A 77 -9.19 15.15 13.93
C SER A 77 -7.92 14.51 14.49
N LEU A 78 -7.46 14.93 15.67
CA LEU A 78 -6.31 14.33 16.34
C LEU A 78 -6.56 12.86 16.67
N VAL A 79 -7.71 12.57 17.29
CA VAL A 79 -8.11 11.20 17.65
C VAL A 79 -8.21 10.32 16.40
N LEU A 80 -8.87 10.79 15.35
CA LEU A 80 -8.98 10.07 14.08
C LEU A 80 -7.62 9.82 13.42
N ASN A 81 -6.72 10.82 13.41
CA ASN A 81 -5.37 10.63 12.89
C ASN A 81 -4.60 9.57 13.67
N ILE A 82 -4.66 9.57 15.01
CA ILE A 82 -3.96 8.56 15.84
C ILE A 82 -4.50 7.16 15.54
N PHE A 83 -5.82 6.96 15.57
CA PHE A 83 -6.41 5.64 15.29
C PHE A 83 -6.13 5.17 13.86
N ALA A 84 -6.19 6.08 12.88
CA ALA A 84 -5.88 5.76 11.49
C ALA A 84 -4.42 5.31 11.34
N VAL A 85 -3.47 6.05 11.92
CA VAL A 85 -2.04 5.73 11.85
C VAL A 85 -1.74 4.40 12.54
N VAL A 86 -2.28 4.18 13.76
CA VAL A 86 -2.07 2.93 14.50
C VAL A 86 -2.62 1.72 13.73
N THR A 87 -3.83 1.83 13.19
CA THR A 87 -4.47 0.75 12.42
C THR A 87 -3.70 0.45 11.14
N ALA A 88 -3.31 1.49 10.39
CA ALA A 88 -2.51 1.34 9.17
C ALA A 88 -1.14 0.74 9.46
N PHE A 89 -0.48 1.19 10.54
CA PHE A 89 0.81 0.67 10.97
C PHE A 89 0.74 -0.83 11.25
N PHE A 90 -0.20 -1.29 12.09
CA PHE A 90 -0.31 -2.72 12.40
C PHE A 90 -0.67 -3.58 11.18
N SER A 91 -1.53 -3.07 10.29
CA SER A 91 -1.91 -3.77 9.06
C SER A 91 -0.69 -4.04 8.17
N VAL A 92 0.15 -3.03 7.96
CA VAL A 92 1.35 -3.14 7.11
C VAL A 92 2.47 -3.89 7.84
N PHE A 93 2.67 -3.61 9.13
CA PHE A 93 3.71 -4.21 9.96
C PHE A 93 3.57 -5.73 10.04
N LEU A 94 2.35 -6.25 10.18
CA LEU A 94 2.12 -7.70 10.21
C LEU A 94 2.55 -8.35 8.88
N GLY A 95 2.15 -7.76 7.75
CA GLY A 95 2.55 -8.24 6.42
C GLY A 95 4.05 -8.17 6.18
N PHE A 96 4.69 -7.08 6.62
CA PHE A 96 6.15 -6.92 6.57
C PHE A 96 6.86 -8.00 7.40
N LYS A 97 6.44 -8.22 8.64
CA LYS A 97 6.98 -9.25 9.53
C LYS A 97 6.87 -10.63 8.89
N GLU A 98 5.71 -10.97 8.33
CA GLU A 98 5.48 -12.25 7.66
C GLU A 98 6.38 -12.42 6.43
N ALA A 99 6.49 -11.38 5.60
CA ALA A 99 7.36 -11.39 4.42
C ALA A 99 8.84 -11.58 4.82
N CYS A 100 9.35 -10.83 5.79
CA CYS A 100 10.71 -10.98 6.30
C CYS A 100 10.95 -12.36 6.91
N THR A 101 9.97 -12.91 7.65
CA THR A 101 10.06 -14.25 8.22
C THR A 101 10.11 -15.31 7.13
N GLY A 102 9.28 -15.19 6.09
CA GLY A 102 9.32 -16.09 4.94
C GLY A 102 10.66 -16.05 4.20
N ILE A 103 11.19 -14.86 3.94
CA ILE A 103 12.50 -14.68 3.28
C ILE A 103 13.62 -15.26 4.13
N ALA A 104 13.68 -14.91 5.42
CA ALA A 104 14.70 -15.39 6.33
C ALA A 104 14.66 -16.92 6.46
N MET A 105 13.47 -17.51 6.64
CA MET A 105 13.33 -18.96 6.73
C MET A 105 13.75 -19.67 5.43
N ASN A 106 13.42 -19.11 4.26
CA ASN A 106 13.83 -19.67 2.98
C ASN A 106 15.34 -19.61 2.76
N LEU A 107 15.99 -18.51 3.19
CA LEU A 107 17.43 -18.34 3.08
C LEU A 107 18.19 -19.23 4.08
N LEU A 108 17.75 -19.29 5.34
CA LEU A 108 18.36 -20.12 6.37
C LEU A 108 18.21 -21.62 6.04
N SER A 109 17.06 -22.05 5.52
CA SER A 109 16.84 -23.46 5.13
C SER A 109 17.73 -23.89 3.95
N ARG A 110 18.26 -22.94 3.17
CA ARG A 110 19.24 -23.19 2.11
C ARG A 110 20.68 -23.25 2.61
N ALA A 111 21.00 -22.58 3.71
CA ALA A 111 22.37 -22.44 4.21
C ALA A 111 22.69 -23.37 5.40
N VAL A 112 21.68 -23.78 6.19
CA VAL A 112 21.85 -24.55 7.42
C VAL A 112 20.78 -25.64 7.51
N PRO A 113 21.11 -26.88 7.93
CA PRO A 113 20.12 -27.93 8.14
C PRO A 113 19.06 -27.49 9.15
N ALA A 114 17.79 -27.76 8.81
CA ALA A 114 16.60 -27.24 9.48
C ALA A 114 16.51 -27.55 10.99
N GLU A 115 17.23 -28.57 11.46
CA GLU A 115 17.27 -29.01 12.86
C GLU A 115 18.00 -28.04 13.80
N LYS A 116 18.82 -27.10 13.29
CA LYS A 116 19.51 -26.09 14.10
C LYS A 116 18.86 -24.71 14.08
N ILE A 117 17.75 -24.53 13.35
CA ILE A 117 17.12 -23.22 13.19
C ILE A 117 16.10 -22.98 14.31
N ASN A 118 16.47 -22.15 15.28
CA ASN A 118 15.53 -21.68 16.29
C ASN A 118 14.59 -20.62 15.69
N ARG A 119 13.40 -21.05 15.27
CA ARG A 119 12.36 -20.18 14.68
C ARG A 119 11.95 -19.02 15.59
N GLU A 120 12.00 -19.22 16.90
CA GLU A 120 11.60 -18.20 17.86
C GLU A 120 12.62 -17.06 17.96
N VAL A 121 13.91 -17.39 17.90
CA VAL A 121 15.00 -16.40 17.84
C VAL A 121 14.96 -15.62 16.53
N VAL A 122 14.72 -16.30 15.41
CA VAL A 122 14.56 -15.64 14.09
C VAL A 122 13.37 -14.68 14.11
N ALA A 123 12.22 -15.12 14.63
CA ALA A 123 11.03 -14.28 14.71
C ALA A 123 11.22 -13.06 15.62
N ARG A 124 11.88 -13.23 16.78
CA ARG A 124 12.23 -12.10 17.67
C ARG A 124 13.23 -11.15 17.02
N GLY A 125 14.25 -11.69 16.33
CA GLY A 125 15.24 -10.89 15.61
C GLY A 125 14.60 -10.03 14.50
N ILE A 126 13.67 -10.60 13.74
CA ILE A 126 12.91 -9.88 12.72
C ILE A 126 12.02 -8.81 13.33
N LEU A 127 11.39 -9.08 14.48
CA LEU A 127 10.58 -8.10 15.19
C LEU A 127 11.43 -6.90 15.66
N VAL A 128 12.57 -7.16 16.29
CA VAL A 128 13.52 -6.12 16.72
C VAL A 128 14.02 -5.32 15.52
N PHE A 129 14.38 -6.00 14.42
CA PHE A 129 14.78 -5.35 13.17
C PHE A 129 13.67 -4.46 12.60
N ALA A 130 12.43 -4.97 12.51
CA ALA A 130 11.30 -4.21 11.98
C ALA A 130 11.00 -2.94 12.78
N VAL A 131 11.04 -3.05 14.12
CA VAL A 131 10.89 -1.91 15.03
C VAL A 131 12.05 -0.93 14.88
N ALA A 132 13.30 -1.42 14.81
CA ALA A 132 14.47 -0.58 14.61
C ALA A 132 14.42 0.19 13.28
N VAL A 133 13.98 -0.44 12.19
CA VAL A 133 13.78 0.21 10.89
C VAL A 133 12.72 1.31 10.97
N SER A 134 11.58 1.01 11.61
CA SER A 134 10.51 2.00 11.81
C SER A 134 10.96 3.17 12.66
N TRP A 135 11.71 2.90 13.74
CA TRP A 135 12.31 3.93 14.59
C TRP A 135 13.32 4.78 13.82
N SER A 136 14.18 4.16 13.02
CA SER A 136 15.18 4.86 12.20
C SER A 136 14.54 5.83 11.20
N ALA A 137 13.41 5.45 10.60
CA ALA A 137 12.67 6.32 9.69
C ALA A 137 12.17 7.61 10.36
N ILE A 138 11.78 7.53 11.64
CA ILE A 138 11.33 8.69 12.44
C ILE A 138 12.52 9.58 12.80
N VAL A 139 13.63 8.98 13.27
CA VAL A 139 14.84 9.73 13.65
C VAL A 139 15.44 10.49 12.46
N LEU A 140 15.40 9.89 11.27
CA LEU A 140 15.90 10.51 10.04
C LEU A 140 14.91 11.52 9.42
N ASN A 141 13.74 11.71 10.03
CA ASN A 141 12.66 12.57 9.54
C ASN A 141 12.39 12.36 8.04
N ALA A 142 12.32 11.09 7.62
CA ALA A 142 12.24 10.74 6.22
C ALA A 142 10.86 11.17 5.65
N PRO A 143 10.81 12.09 4.67
CA PRO A 143 9.56 12.56 4.12
C PRO A 143 8.86 11.43 3.36
N VAL A 144 7.67 11.04 3.83
CA VAL A 144 6.89 9.91 3.30
C VAL A 144 6.62 10.07 1.80
N LEU A 145 6.42 11.31 1.34
CA LEU A 145 6.18 11.61 -0.07
C LEU A 145 7.39 11.27 -0.95
N LYS A 146 8.62 11.59 -0.51
CA LYS A 146 9.84 11.23 -1.27
C LYS A 146 10.09 9.73 -1.26
N LEU A 147 9.81 9.05 -0.15
CA LEU A 147 9.88 7.60 -0.06
C LEU A 147 8.89 6.93 -1.02
N LEU A 148 7.66 7.47 -1.11
CA LEU A 148 6.65 6.97 -2.05
C LEU A 148 7.08 7.16 -3.50
N SER A 149 7.64 8.32 -3.85
CA SER A 149 8.21 8.57 -5.19
C SER A 149 9.34 7.61 -5.52
N PHE A 150 10.24 7.34 -4.57
CA PHE A 150 11.35 6.39 -4.75
C PHE A 150 10.88 4.93 -4.86
N LEU A 151 9.81 4.57 -4.16
CA LEU A 151 9.15 3.26 -4.27
C LEU A 151 8.26 3.13 -5.51
N GLY A 152 8.00 4.24 -6.22
CA GLY A 152 7.18 4.30 -7.43
C GLY A 152 7.53 3.23 -8.48
N PRO A 153 8.81 3.02 -8.85
CA PRO A 153 9.19 1.96 -9.79
C PRO A 153 8.85 0.56 -9.31
N ILE A 154 9.04 0.28 -8.02
CA ILE A 154 8.72 -1.03 -7.45
C ILE A 154 7.21 -1.27 -7.52
N LEU A 155 6.40 -0.25 -7.18
CA LEU A 155 4.95 -0.31 -7.29
C LEU A 155 4.48 -0.46 -8.75
N GLY A 156 5.09 0.25 -9.70
CA GLY A 156 4.80 0.12 -11.13
C GLY A 156 5.14 -1.26 -11.67
N CYS A 157 6.27 -1.82 -11.27
CA CYS A 157 6.67 -3.19 -11.62
C CYS A 157 5.67 -4.22 -11.08
N ILE A 158 5.41 -4.21 -9.78
CA ILE A 158 4.56 -5.21 -9.12
C ILE A 158 3.09 -5.05 -9.50
N GLY A 159 2.60 -3.80 -9.56
CA GLY A 159 1.19 -3.49 -9.79
C GLY A 159 0.77 -3.53 -11.25
N CYS A 160 1.65 -3.17 -12.19
CA CYS A 160 1.29 -2.98 -13.60
C CYS A 160 2.05 -3.92 -14.55
N LEU A 161 3.39 -3.97 -14.45
CA LEU A 161 4.21 -4.71 -15.43
C LEU A 161 4.15 -6.23 -15.23
N ILE A 162 4.20 -6.73 -13.98
CA ILE A 162 4.11 -8.17 -13.70
C ILE A 162 2.77 -8.76 -14.16
N PRO A 163 1.60 -8.19 -13.80
CA PRO A 163 0.31 -8.67 -14.31
C PRO A 163 0.22 -8.60 -15.83
N ALA A 164 0.76 -7.53 -16.45
CA ALA A 164 0.78 -7.42 -17.90
C ALA A 164 1.61 -8.53 -18.55
N TYR A 165 2.83 -8.78 -18.03
CA TYR A 165 3.68 -9.89 -18.48
C TYR A 165 2.98 -11.25 -18.36
N LEU A 166 2.26 -11.49 -17.26
CA LEU A 166 1.48 -12.71 -17.07
C LEU A 166 0.36 -12.86 -18.11
N VAL A 167 -0.31 -11.77 -18.51
CA VAL A 167 -1.31 -11.78 -19.59
C VAL A 167 -0.69 -12.13 -20.94
N TYR A 168 0.56 -11.77 -21.21
CA TYR A 168 1.25 -12.19 -22.43
C TYR A 168 1.71 -13.65 -22.38
N LYS A 169 2.18 -14.13 -21.22
CA LYS A 169 2.73 -15.47 -21.05
C LYS A 169 1.68 -16.57 -20.91
N VAL A 170 0.56 -16.30 -20.25
CA VAL A 170 -0.44 -17.32 -19.91
C VAL A 170 -1.61 -17.30 -20.90
N ALA A 171 -1.75 -18.37 -21.70
CA ALA A 171 -2.77 -18.47 -22.76
C ALA A 171 -4.20 -18.26 -22.25
N SER A 172 -4.54 -18.70 -21.03
CA SER A 172 -5.86 -18.50 -20.45
C SER A 172 -6.19 -17.04 -20.09
N LEU A 173 -5.18 -16.16 -20.05
CA LEU A 173 -5.35 -14.73 -19.83
C LEU A 173 -5.30 -13.92 -21.13
N HIS A 174 -5.03 -14.53 -22.29
CA HIS A 174 -4.98 -13.83 -23.58
C HIS A 174 -6.32 -13.18 -23.96
N GLN A 175 -7.43 -13.63 -23.37
CA GLN A 175 -8.74 -12.98 -23.46
C GLN A 175 -8.75 -11.52 -22.95
N TYR A 176 -7.76 -11.12 -22.15
CA TYR A 176 -7.59 -9.74 -21.66
C TYR A 176 -6.58 -8.92 -22.48
N LYS A 177 -6.06 -9.46 -23.59
CA LYS A 177 -5.26 -8.68 -24.55
C LYS A 177 -6.18 -7.69 -25.25
N GLY A 178 -5.94 -6.41 -25.03
CA GLY A 178 -6.71 -5.32 -25.64
C GLY A 178 -6.14 -3.96 -25.27
N SER A 179 -6.81 -2.89 -25.69
CA SER A 179 -6.35 -1.51 -25.47
C SER A 179 -6.14 -1.16 -24.00
N ILE A 180 -6.89 -1.79 -23.09
CA ILE A 180 -6.75 -1.62 -21.64
C ILE A 180 -5.39 -2.16 -21.14
N LEU A 181 -4.91 -3.28 -21.69
CA LEU A 181 -3.61 -3.84 -21.31
C LEU A 181 -2.46 -2.89 -21.71
N ASN A 182 -2.56 -2.29 -22.91
CA ASN A 182 -1.57 -1.31 -23.37
C ASN A 182 -1.55 -0.07 -22.48
N LEU A 183 -2.72 0.41 -22.04
CA LEU A 183 -2.81 1.51 -21.07
C LEU A 183 -2.16 1.16 -19.72
N ILE A 184 -2.34 -0.07 -19.23
CA ILE A 184 -1.70 -0.55 -17.97
C ILE A 184 -0.18 -0.64 -18.12
N VAL A 185 0.32 -1.11 -19.26
CA VAL A 185 1.77 -1.15 -19.52
C VAL A 185 2.33 0.27 -19.60
N PHE A 186 1.65 1.17 -20.30
CA PHE A 186 2.05 2.58 -20.40
C PHE A 186 2.09 3.27 -19.04
N SER A 187 1.05 3.12 -18.22
CA SER A 187 1.01 3.70 -16.87
C SER A 187 2.09 3.09 -15.95
N GLY A 188 2.37 1.78 -16.09
CA GLY A 188 3.46 1.11 -15.40
C GLY A 188 4.83 1.67 -15.74
N ILE A 189 5.11 1.90 -17.03
CA ILE A 189 6.36 2.53 -17.48
C ILE A 189 6.46 3.96 -16.94
N LEU A 190 5.37 4.73 -17.01
CA LEU A 190 5.35 6.09 -16.48
C LEU A 190 5.63 6.15 -14.98
N LEU A 191 5.11 5.19 -14.19
CA LEU A 191 5.42 5.06 -12.77
C LEU A 191 6.90 4.72 -12.51
N VAL A 192 7.51 3.90 -13.36
CA VAL A 192 8.93 3.53 -13.27
C VAL A 192 9.84 4.71 -13.60
N VAL A 193 9.41 5.57 -14.53
CA VAL A 193 10.17 6.76 -14.94
C VAL A 193 9.92 7.94 -13.99
N SER A 194 8.83 7.92 -13.21
CA SER A 194 8.43 8.97 -12.26
C SER A 194 9.55 9.50 -11.35
N PRO A 195 10.38 8.69 -10.66
CA PRO A 195 11.42 9.23 -9.80
C PRO A 195 12.53 9.96 -10.57
N PHE A 196 12.79 9.60 -11.83
CA PHE A 196 13.78 10.29 -12.66
C PHE A 196 13.27 11.66 -13.11
N ILE A 197 11.96 11.77 -13.38
CA ILE A 197 11.31 13.05 -13.70
C ILE A 197 11.23 13.93 -12.46
N ALA A 198 10.94 13.37 -11.28
CA ALA A 198 10.85 14.12 -10.03
C ALA A 198 12.21 14.62 -9.51
N MET A 199 13.33 14.13 -10.05
CA MET A 199 14.69 14.56 -9.71
C MET A 199 15.30 15.55 -10.73
N ILE A 200 14.61 15.81 -11.85
CA ILE A 200 14.93 16.87 -12.83
C ILE A 200 14.19 18.15 -12.42
#